data_AF-A0A8S9QWY6-F1
#
_entry.id   AF-A0A8S9QWY6-F1
#
_cell.length_a   1.000
_cell.length_b   1.000
_cell.length_c   1.000
_cell.angle_alpha   90.00
_cell.angle_beta   90.00
_cell.angle_gamma   90.00
#
_symmetry.space_group_name_H-M   'P 1'
#
loop_
_entity.id
_entity.type
_entity.pdbx_description
1 polymer ?
#
loop_
_entity_poly.entity_id
_entity_poly.type
_entity_poly.pdbx_seq_one_letter_code
_entity_poly.pdbx_strand_id
1 'polypeptide(L)'
;VKRCGEMSRKLRFFKDQIDKAGLRCLPRHELEPDIELGDLERQLAEHEHEVLEMNSNSEKLRLTYNELLEFKIVLQKASGFLVSSNAHAIGDETELHESTYSNNGFIENSSLLEQEMRHEPLNQSGLRFISGIINKDKLLKFERMLFRATRGNMLFNQTPSDEEIMDPSTSEMVEKIVFVVFFSGEQARTKILKICEAFGANCYPVPEDTTKQRQLTREVS
;
A
#
# COMPACT_ATOMS: atom_id res chain seq x y z
N VAL A 1 -20.25 46.18 2.80
CA VAL A 1 -19.76 45.65 1.49
C VAL A 1 -18.78 44.48 1.66
N LYS A 2 -17.64 44.62 2.35
CA LYS A 2 -16.67 43.50 2.53
C LYS A 2 -17.27 42.27 3.24
N ARG A 3 -18.00 42.45 4.35
CA ARG A 3 -18.68 41.35 5.09
C ARG A 3 -19.64 40.55 4.20
N CYS A 4 -20.52 41.25 3.48
CA CYS A 4 -21.46 40.60 2.54
C CYS A 4 -20.74 39.88 1.39
N GLY A 5 -19.57 40.39 0.96
CA GLY A 5 -18.71 39.72 -0.03
C GLY A 5 -18.18 38.36 0.47
N GLU A 6 -17.69 38.31 1.71
CA GLU A 6 -17.23 37.05 2.33
C GLU A 6 -18.38 36.05 2.52
N MET A 7 -19.55 36.51 2.97
CA MET A 7 -20.74 35.64 3.09
C MET A 7 -21.17 35.08 1.74
N SER A 8 -21.15 35.90 0.68
CA SER A 8 -21.43 35.45 -0.69
C SER A 8 -20.42 34.41 -1.18
N ARG A 9 -19.14 34.53 -0.82
CA ARG A 9 -18.11 33.52 -1.10
C ARG A 9 -18.43 32.19 -0.40
N LYS A 10 -18.79 32.22 0.89
CA LYS A 10 -19.17 31.02 1.66
C LYS A 10 -20.41 30.33 1.06
N LEU A 11 -21.42 31.10 0.67
CA LEU A 11 -22.63 30.57 0.01
C LEU A 11 -22.30 29.91 -1.34
N ARG A 12 -21.37 30.48 -2.12
CA ARG A 12 -20.91 29.85 -3.35
C ARG A 12 -20.19 28.54 -3.08
N PHE A 13 -19.33 28.50 -2.06
CA PHE A 13 -18.69 27.26 -1.62
C PHE A 13 -19.72 26.18 -1.26
N PHE A 14 -20.74 26.49 -0.46
CA PHE A 14 -21.79 25.51 -0.13
C PHE A 14 -22.54 25.03 -1.36
N LYS A 15 -22.87 25.92 -2.29
CA LYS A 15 -23.49 25.53 -3.56
C LYS A 15 -22.63 24.52 -4.32
N ASP A 16 -21.33 24.80 -4.45
CA ASP A 16 -20.40 23.89 -5.13
C ASP A 16 -20.30 22.53 -4.40
N GLN A 17 -20.35 22.51 -3.07
CA GLN A 17 -20.35 21.26 -2.28
C GLN A 17 -21.63 20.45 -2.46
N ILE A 18 -22.79 21.12 -2.50
CA ILE A 18 -24.10 20.51 -2.72
C ILE A 18 -24.17 19.89 -4.12
N ASP A 19 -23.69 20.64 -5.13
CA ASP A 19 -23.61 20.18 -6.52
C ASP A 19 -22.67 18.96 -6.64
N LYS A 20 -21.51 18.98 -5.97
CA LYS A 20 -20.59 17.83 -5.91
C LYS A 20 -21.20 16.60 -5.22
N ALA A 21 -22.03 16.80 -4.20
CA ALA A 21 -22.74 15.73 -3.52
C ALA A 21 -23.94 15.18 -4.33
N GLY A 22 -24.23 15.77 -5.50
CA GLY A 22 -25.39 15.40 -6.32
C GLY A 22 -26.73 15.75 -5.68
N LEU A 23 -26.72 16.60 -4.65
CA LEU A 23 -27.91 17.04 -3.94
C LEU A 23 -28.54 18.22 -4.69
N ARG A 24 -29.87 18.22 -4.83
CA ARG A 24 -30.59 19.38 -5.38
C ARG A 24 -31.19 20.18 -4.23
N CYS A 25 -30.76 21.42 -4.07
CA CYS A 25 -31.49 22.37 -3.22
C CYS A 25 -32.84 22.67 -3.85
N LEU A 26 -33.91 22.30 -3.16
CA LEU A 26 -35.26 22.77 -3.47
C LEU A 26 -35.42 24.17 -2.87
N PRO A 27 -35.91 25.17 -3.64
CA PRO A 27 -36.23 26.48 -3.08
C PRO A 27 -37.33 26.31 -2.04
N ARG A 28 -37.03 26.57 -0.77
CA ARG A 28 -38.04 26.61 0.29
C ARG A 28 -38.59 28.02 0.33
N HIS A 29 -39.86 28.19 -0.04
CA HIS A 29 -40.55 29.47 -0.02
C HIS A 29 -41.23 29.66 1.35
N GLU A 30 -40.44 29.77 2.41
CA GLU A 30 -40.96 30.14 3.73
C GLU A 30 -40.62 31.61 4.01
N LEU A 31 -41.53 32.29 4.71
CA LEU A 31 -41.40 33.69 5.13
C LEU A 31 -40.05 33.87 5.83
N GLU A 32 -39.23 34.81 5.32
CA GLU A 32 -37.91 35.06 5.87
C GLU A 32 -38.02 35.38 7.37
N PRO A 33 -37.34 34.62 8.24
CA PRO A 33 -37.16 35.08 9.61
C PRO A 33 -36.39 36.40 9.57
N ASP A 34 -36.61 37.26 10.56
CA ASP A 34 -35.76 38.44 10.77
C ASP A 34 -34.39 37.94 11.25
N ILE A 35 -33.54 37.50 10.32
CA ILE A 35 -32.22 36.93 10.61
C ILE A 35 -31.26 38.10 10.81
N GLU A 36 -30.75 38.25 12.03
CA GLU A 36 -29.68 39.21 12.28
C GLU A 36 -28.43 38.86 11.46
N LEU A 37 -27.91 39.84 10.73
CA LEU A 37 -26.77 39.67 9.83
C LEU A 37 -25.53 39.11 10.54
N GLY A 38 -25.35 39.44 11.83
CA GLY A 38 -24.24 38.93 12.65
C GLY A 38 -24.35 37.45 12.95
N ASP A 39 -25.56 36.96 13.25
CA ASP A 39 -25.81 35.54 13.48
C ASP A 39 -25.63 34.73 12.20
N LEU A 40 -26.09 35.26 11.06
CA LEU A 40 -25.88 34.61 9.76
C LEU A 40 -24.40 34.48 9.41
N GLU A 41 -23.58 35.51 9.66
CA GLU A 41 -22.12 35.46 9.42
C GLU A 41 -21.46 34.39 10.30
N ARG A 42 -21.85 34.30 11.57
CA ARG A 42 -21.36 33.28 12.51
C ARG A 42 -21.74 31.88 12.05
N GLN A 43 -23.01 31.64 11.71
CA GLN A 43 -23.49 30.33 11.24
C GLN A 43 -22.79 29.91 9.93
N LEU A 44 -22.65 30.83 8.97
CA LEU A 44 -21.94 30.51 7.72
C LEU A 44 -20.47 30.18 7.97
N ALA A 45 -19.82 30.84 8.93
CA ALA A 45 -18.42 30.56 9.27
C ALA A 45 -18.26 29.21 9.97
N GLU A 46 -19.16 28.88 10.90
CA GLU A 46 -19.21 27.59 11.60
C GLU A 46 -19.44 26.43 10.62
N HIS A 47 -20.47 26.53 9.77
CA HIS A 47 -20.75 25.49 8.78
C HIS A 47 -19.65 25.35 7.71
N GLU A 48 -18.98 26.43 7.32
CA GLU A 48 -17.85 26.31 6.38
C GLU A 48 -16.71 25.53 7.03
N HIS A 49 -16.43 25.80 8.31
CA HIS A 49 -15.43 25.06 9.06
C HIS A 49 -15.78 23.57 9.17
N GLU A 50 -17.02 23.25 9.54
CA GLU A 50 -17.52 21.88 9.65
C GLU A 50 -17.41 21.12 8.31
N VAL A 51 -17.82 21.74 7.20
CA VAL A 51 -17.76 21.10 5.88
C VAL A 51 -16.32 20.89 5.42
N LEU A 52 -15.41 21.84 5.68
CA LEU A 52 -13.99 21.68 5.38
C LEU A 52 -13.35 20.57 6.21
N GLU A 53 -13.67 20.50 7.50
CA GLU A 53 -13.20 19.44 8.39
C GLU A 53 -13.73 18.07 7.95
N MET A 54 -15.03 17.97 7.66
CA MET A 54 -15.66 16.75 7.18
C MET A 54 -15.03 16.27 5.86
N ASN A 55 -14.78 17.18 4.91
CA ASN A 55 -14.13 16.84 3.65
C ASN A 55 -12.71 16.31 3.86
N SER A 56 -11.92 16.97 4.72
CA SER A 56 -10.56 16.53 5.08
C SER A 56 -10.56 15.15 5.74
N ASN A 57 -11.51 14.92 6.66
CA ASN A 57 -11.65 13.63 7.33
C ASN A 57 -12.08 12.53 6.35
N SER A 58 -13.03 12.82 5.45
CA SER A 58 -13.48 11.89 4.43
C SER A 58 -12.35 11.47 3.48
N GLU A 59 -11.52 12.42 3.05
CA GLU A 59 -10.35 12.14 2.21
C GLU A 59 -9.34 11.24 2.92
N LYS A 60 -9.01 11.56 4.19
CA LYS A 60 -8.11 10.72 5.01
C LYS A 60 -8.66 9.32 5.18
N LEU A 61 -9.93 9.19 5.53
CA LEU A 61 -10.58 7.90 5.72
C LEU A 61 -10.54 7.07 4.43
N ARG A 62 -10.79 7.70 3.28
CA ARG A 62 -10.71 7.05 1.96
C ARG A 62 -9.30 6.54 1.67
N LEU A 63 -8.26 7.35 1.92
CA LEU A 63 -6.87 6.96 1.72
C LEU A 63 -6.49 5.79 2.63
N THR A 64 -6.76 5.89 3.94
CA THR A 64 -6.45 4.83 4.91
C THR A 64 -7.21 3.54 4.59
N TYR A 65 -8.48 3.64 4.18
CA TYR A 65 -9.26 2.48 3.75
C TYR A 65 -8.61 1.78 2.56
N ASN A 66 -8.21 2.54 1.53
CA ASN A 66 -7.56 1.98 0.34
C ASN A 66 -6.21 1.33 0.69
N GLU A 67 -5.40 1.96 1.55
CA GLU A 67 -4.13 1.39 2.01
C GLU A 67 -4.33 0.07 2.77
N LEU A 68 -5.37 -0.01 3.62
CA LEU A 68 -5.71 -1.24 4.35
C LEU A 68 -6.25 -2.32 3.43
N LEU A 69 -7.06 -1.96 2.44
CA LEU A 69 -7.58 -2.88 1.43
C LEU A 69 -6.44 -3.50 0.61
N GLU A 70 -5.51 -2.66 0.14
CA GLU A 70 -4.30 -3.11 -0.56
C GLU A 70 -3.47 -4.05 0.32
N PHE A 71 -3.25 -3.67 1.58
CA PHE A 71 -2.51 -4.51 2.53
C PHE A 71 -3.17 -5.88 2.72
N LYS A 72 -4.49 -5.92 2.92
CA LYS A 72 -5.27 -7.15 3.08
C LYS A 72 -5.11 -8.07 1.88
N ILE A 73 -5.27 -7.53 0.68
CA ILE A 73 -5.16 -8.28 -0.58
C ILE A 73 -3.75 -8.83 -0.75
N VAL A 74 -2.72 -8.01 -0.51
CA VAL A 74 -1.32 -8.45 -0.57
C VAL A 74 -1.05 -9.56 0.44
N LEU A 75 -1.52 -9.43 1.68
CA LEU A 75 -1.32 -10.43 2.72
C LEU A 75 -1.92 -11.79 2.34
N GLN A 76 -3.16 -11.79 1.82
CA GLN A 76 -3.86 -13.01 1.39
C GLN A 76 -3.18 -13.68 0.19
N LYS A 77 -2.80 -12.89 -0.82
CA LYS A 77 -2.22 -13.40 -2.06
C LYS A 77 -0.75 -13.80 -1.91
N ALA A 78 0.03 -13.02 -1.16
CA ALA A 78 1.44 -13.30 -0.88
C ALA A 78 1.63 -14.59 -0.07
N SER A 79 0.66 -14.93 0.81
CA SER A 79 0.63 -16.19 1.55
C SER A 79 0.83 -17.41 0.64
N GLY A 80 0.18 -17.43 -0.52
CA GLY A 80 0.26 -18.55 -1.47
C GLY A 80 1.67 -18.75 -2.03
N PHE A 81 2.40 -17.66 -2.27
CA PHE A 81 3.76 -17.71 -2.81
C PHE A 81 4.79 -18.17 -1.77
N LEU A 82 4.66 -17.72 -0.52
CA LEU A 82 5.59 -18.06 0.55
C LEU A 82 5.48 -19.54 0.95
N VAL A 83 4.26 -20.08 1.07
CA VAL A 83 4.05 -21.50 1.36
C VAL A 83 4.62 -22.40 0.25
N SER A 84 4.43 -22.01 -1.01
CA SER A 84 4.93 -22.77 -2.17
C SER A 84 6.46 -22.76 -2.27
N SER A 85 7.10 -21.64 -1.92
CA SER A 85 8.56 -21.51 -1.88
C SER A 85 9.18 -22.38 -0.78
N ASN A 86 8.56 -22.45 0.40
CA ASN A 86 9.05 -23.27 1.50
C ASN A 86 8.87 -24.77 1.24
N ALA A 87 7.86 -25.17 0.45
CA ALA A 87 7.68 -26.55 0.02
C ALA A 87 8.79 -27.00 -0.96
N HIS A 88 9.29 -26.11 -1.82
CA HIS A 88 10.41 -26.42 -2.71
C HIS A 88 11.76 -26.48 -1.99
N ALA A 89 11.93 -25.75 -0.88
CA ALA A 89 13.16 -25.81 -0.08
C ALA A 89 13.33 -27.11 0.74
N ILE A 90 12.28 -27.93 0.88
CA ILE A 90 12.30 -29.19 1.65
C ILE A 90 12.32 -30.42 0.70
N GLY A 91 12.10 -30.23 -0.60
CA GLY A 91 11.79 -31.32 -1.54
C GLY A 91 12.88 -31.74 -2.51
N ASP A 92 14.06 -31.09 -2.56
CA ASP A 92 15.00 -31.27 -3.67
C ASP A 92 16.45 -31.55 -3.20
N GLU A 93 16.62 -32.67 -2.48
CA GLU A 93 17.94 -33.30 -2.28
C GLU A 93 18.07 -34.66 -2.97
N THR A 94 17.17 -35.02 -3.89
CA THR A 94 17.31 -36.26 -4.65
C THR A 94 17.41 -35.95 -6.14
N GLU A 95 18.56 -36.33 -6.72
CA GLU A 95 18.86 -36.38 -8.16
C GLU A 95 19.59 -35.18 -8.79
N LEU A 96 20.86 -34.97 -8.42
CA LEU A 96 21.94 -34.82 -9.42
C LEU A 96 23.26 -35.35 -8.84
N HIS A 97 23.53 -36.62 -9.13
CA HIS A 97 24.81 -37.27 -8.87
C HIS A 97 25.70 -37.11 -10.12
N GLU A 98 26.76 -36.30 -10.07
CA GLU A 98 28.04 -36.62 -10.74
C GLU A 98 29.21 -35.72 -10.25
N SER A 99 30.06 -36.31 -9.39
CA SER A 99 31.51 -36.16 -9.19
C SER A 99 32.24 -34.80 -9.33
N THR A 100 33.07 -34.46 -8.33
CA THR A 100 34.56 -34.33 -8.42
C THR A 100 35.18 -33.51 -7.26
N TYR A 101 35.76 -34.24 -6.28
CA TYR A 101 36.91 -33.97 -5.39
C TYR A 101 36.97 -32.79 -4.38
N SER A 102 36.88 -33.19 -3.10
CA SER A 102 37.89 -32.98 -2.02
C SER A 102 38.24 -31.58 -1.50
N ASN A 103 37.83 -31.31 -0.24
CA ASN A 103 38.67 -31.30 0.97
C ASN A 103 38.57 -30.05 1.89
N ASN A 104 38.43 -30.34 3.19
CA ASN A 104 38.82 -29.57 4.40
C ASN A 104 38.04 -28.31 4.83
N GLY A 105 37.03 -28.54 5.69
CA GLY A 105 36.99 -28.19 7.12
C GLY A 105 37.49 -26.82 7.62
N PHE A 106 36.59 -26.10 8.33
CA PHE A 106 36.90 -25.49 9.64
C PHE A 106 35.59 -25.10 10.36
N ILE A 107 35.43 -25.56 11.59
CA ILE A 107 34.38 -25.17 12.54
C ILE A 107 34.91 -23.97 13.36
N GLU A 108 34.00 -23.04 13.65
CA GLU A 108 34.07 -21.97 14.64
C GLU A 108 35.07 -20.82 14.41
N ASN A 109 34.51 -19.60 14.29
CA ASN A 109 34.73 -18.62 15.35
C ASN A 109 33.58 -17.61 15.39
N SER A 110 32.79 -17.74 16.46
CA SER A 110 31.93 -16.71 17.01
C SER A 110 32.78 -15.49 17.39
N SER A 111 32.50 -14.34 16.78
CA SER A 111 33.00 -13.05 17.26
C SER A 111 31.83 -12.14 17.60
N LEU A 112 31.33 -12.43 18.80
CA LEU A 112 30.75 -11.54 19.80
C LEU A 112 31.14 -10.03 19.65
N LEU A 113 30.10 -9.17 19.65
CA LEU A 113 30.04 -7.71 19.92
C LEU A 113 29.74 -6.80 18.70
N GLU A 114 28.45 -6.54 18.46
CA GLU A 114 27.85 -5.24 18.80
C GLU A 114 26.31 -5.33 18.69
N GLN A 115 25.71 -5.34 19.86
CA GLN A 115 24.29 -5.30 20.14
C GLN A 115 23.81 -3.87 19.91
N GLU A 116 22.87 -3.65 18.97
CA GLU A 116 21.63 -2.91 19.24
C GLU A 116 20.72 -2.79 17.98
N MET A 117 19.45 -3.18 18.19
CA MET A 117 18.24 -2.84 17.43
C MET A 117 17.79 -3.76 16.26
N ARG A 118 16.83 -4.62 16.65
CA ARG A 118 15.74 -5.27 15.88
C ARG A 118 16.10 -6.58 15.16
N HIS A 119 15.77 -7.67 15.85
CA HIS A 119 15.72 -9.04 15.33
C HIS A 119 14.69 -9.18 14.20
N GLU A 120 15.14 -9.40 12.98
CA GLU A 120 14.50 -10.35 12.05
C GLU A 120 15.17 -11.73 12.26
N PRO A 121 14.43 -12.85 12.22
CA PRO A 121 15.05 -14.17 12.35
C PRO A 121 16.07 -14.34 11.23
N LEU A 122 17.29 -14.71 11.62
CA LEU A 122 18.43 -14.97 10.75
C LEU A 122 18.12 -16.17 9.85
N ASN A 123 17.61 -15.92 8.65
CA ASN A 123 17.44 -16.96 7.63
C ASN A 123 18.82 -17.52 7.24
N GLN A 124 18.99 -18.81 7.48
CA GLN A 124 20.18 -19.61 7.13
C GLN A 124 20.41 -19.72 5.61
N SER A 125 19.52 -19.16 4.77
CA SER A 125 19.59 -19.18 3.30
C SER A 125 19.96 -17.84 2.64
N GLY A 126 20.05 -16.73 3.38
CA GLY A 126 20.41 -15.41 2.82
C GLY A 126 19.44 -14.84 1.75
N LEU A 127 18.33 -15.53 1.50
CA LEU A 127 17.26 -15.11 0.59
C LEU A 127 16.25 -14.25 1.36
N ARG A 128 15.85 -13.14 0.74
CA ARG A 128 14.89 -12.17 1.26
C ARG A 128 13.82 -11.91 0.21
N PHE A 129 12.68 -11.36 0.60
CA PHE A 129 11.65 -10.97 -0.35
C PHE A 129 11.05 -9.60 -0.05
N ILE A 130 10.41 -9.03 -1.08
CA ILE A 130 9.57 -7.83 -0.99
C ILE A 130 8.23 -8.19 -1.63
N SER A 131 7.14 -7.90 -0.91
CA SER A 131 5.77 -7.99 -1.41
C SER A 131 5.16 -6.61 -1.63
N GLY A 132 4.30 -6.50 -2.63
CA GLY A 132 3.60 -5.26 -2.90
C GLY A 132 2.50 -5.40 -3.94
N ILE A 133 1.93 -4.28 -4.33
CA ILE A 133 0.86 -4.17 -5.32
C ILE A 133 1.17 -3.05 -6.32
N ILE A 134 0.82 -3.26 -7.59
CA ILE A 134 1.09 -2.33 -8.70
C ILE A 134 -0.06 -2.34 -9.72
N ASN A 135 -0.31 -1.22 -10.39
CA ASN A 135 -1.27 -1.15 -11.50
C ASN A 135 -0.85 -2.09 -12.65
N LYS A 136 -1.81 -2.83 -13.21
CA LYS A 136 -1.59 -3.83 -14.26
C LYS A 136 -0.91 -3.25 -15.51
N ASP A 137 -1.23 -2.02 -15.90
CA ASP A 137 -0.66 -1.36 -17.08
C ASP A 137 0.86 -1.14 -17.00
N LYS A 138 1.40 -1.03 -15.77
CA LYS A 138 2.81 -0.78 -15.52
C LYS A 138 3.63 -2.06 -15.34
N LEU A 139 2.96 -3.21 -15.16
CA LEU A 139 3.56 -4.48 -14.77
C LEU A 139 4.72 -4.92 -15.67
N LEU A 140 4.51 -4.96 -16.99
CA LEU A 140 5.53 -5.45 -17.94
C LEU A 140 6.78 -4.56 -17.99
N LYS A 141 6.64 -3.27 -17.72
CA LYS A 141 7.79 -2.34 -17.67
C LYS A 141 8.51 -2.48 -16.33
N PHE A 142 7.76 -2.66 -15.25
CA PHE A 142 8.26 -2.87 -13.90
C PHE A 142 9.11 -4.14 -13.80
N GLU A 143 8.58 -5.29 -14.22
CA GLU A 143 9.28 -6.58 -14.20
C GLU A 143 10.60 -6.53 -14.98
N ARG A 144 10.56 -5.98 -16.20
CA ARG A 144 11.77 -5.82 -17.03
C ARG A 144 12.81 -4.92 -16.38
N MET A 145 12.40 -3.86 -15.69
CA MET A 145 13.34 -2.97 -15.01
C MET A 145 13.98 -3.64 -13.80
N LEU A 146 13.19 -4.38 -13.02
CA LEU A 146 13.70 -5.19 -11.91
C LEU A 146 14.72 -6.22 -12.41
N PHE A 147 14.36 -7.01 -13.44
CA PHE A 147 15.24 -8.03 -14.02
C PHE A 147 16.59 -7.44 -14.49
N ARG A 148 16.55 -6.29 -15.17
CA ARG A 148 17.77 -5.60 -15.63
C ARG A 148 18.61 -5.07 -14.47
N ALA A 149 17.98 -4.48 -13.46
CA ALA A 149 18.68 -3.88 -12.32
C ALA A 149 19.36 -4.92 -11.41
N THR A 150 18.74 -6.10 -11.29
CA THR A 150 19.25 -7.26 -10.54
C THR A 150 20.10 -8.21 -11.39
N ARG A 151 20.24 -7.94 -12.69
CA ARG A 151 20.96 -8.79 -13.67
C ARG A 151 20.41 -10.22 -13.73
N GLY A 152 19.10 -10.38 -13.54
CA GLY A 152 18.43 -11.67 -13.49
C GLY A 152 18.52 -12.41 -12.16
N ASN A 153 19.21 -11.86 -11.15
CA ASN A 153 19.33 -12.48 -9.82
C ASN A 153 18.11 -12.17 -8.93
N MET A 154 16.91 -12.42 -9.44
CA MET A 154 15.66 -12.31 -8.70
C MET A 154 14.64 -13.35 -9.19
N LEU A 155 13.72 -13.74 -8.32
CA LEU A 155 12.52 -14.48 -8.71
C LEU A 155 11.31 -13.56 -8.53
N PHE A 156 10.51 -13.40 -9.58
CA PHE A 156 9.35 -12.52 -9.59
C PHE A 156 8.07 -13.34 -9.72
N ASN A 157 7.24 -13.31 -8.69
CA ASN A 157 5.92 -13.94 -8.68
C ASN A 157 4.84 -12.87 -8.70
N GLN A 158 3.77 -13.09 -9.45
CA GLN A 158 2.66 -12.16 -9.59
C GLN A 158 1.31 -12.87 -9.60
N THR A 159 0.28 -12.20 -9.10
CA THR A 159 -1.11 -12.63 -9.21
C THR A 159 -2.01 -11.42 -9.34
N PRO A 160 -3.06 -11.46 -10.16
CA PRO A 160 -4.05 -10.39 -10.18
C PRO A 160 -4.72 -10.23 -8.82
N SER A 161 -5.07 -9.00 -8.50
CA SER A 161 -6.11 -8.69 -7.52
C SER A 161 -7.44 -9.10 -8.14
N ASP A 162 -8.22 -9.93 -7.45
CA ASP A 162 -9.54 -10.35 -7.93
C ASP A 162 -10.56 -9.19 -7.88
N GLU A 163 -10.19 -8.09 -7.21
CA GLU A 163 -10.99 -6.89 -7.00
C GLU A 163 -10.31 -5.65 -7.62
N GLU A 164 -11.09 -4.80 -8.25
CA GLU A 164 -10.64 -3.47 -8.71
C GLU A 164 -10.52 -2.53 -7.51
N ILE A 165 -9.39 -1.84 -7.40
CA ILE A 165 -9.12 -0.91 -6.30
C ILE A 165 -9.17 0.50 -6.85
N MET A 166 -9.91 1.37 -6.17
CA MET A 166 -10.00 2.77 -6.54
C MET A 166 -8.62 3.44 -6.42
N ASP A 167 -8.10 3.98 -7.52
CA ASP A 167 -6.86 4.74 -7.51
C ASP A 167 -7.11 6.08 -6.78
N PRO A 168 -6.33 6.42 -5.73
CA PRO A 168 -6.52 7.65 -4.98
C PRO A 168 -6.35 8.91 -5.84
N SER A 169 -5.59 8.82 -6.94
CA SER A 169 -5.26 9.95 -7.82
C SER A 169 -6.27 10.18 -8.93
N THR A 170 -6.84 9.13 -9.52
CA THR A 170 -7.82 9.24 -10.62
C THR A 170 -9.27 9.06 -10.15
N SER A 171 -9.48 8.50 -8.95
CA SER A 171 -10.80 8.07 -8.46
C SER A 171 -11.49 7.06 -9.38
N GLU A 172 -10.72 6.35 -10.20
CA GLU A 172 -11.21 5.28 -11.07
C GLU A 172 -10.91 3.92 -10.44
N MET A 173 -11.76 2.93 -10.73
CA MET A 173 -11.50 1.55 -10.37
C MET A 173 -10.46 0.97 -11.31
N VAL A 174 -9.32 0.52 -10.76
CA VAL A 174 -8.20 0.02 -11.56
C VAL A 174 -7.85 -1.40 -11.14
N GLU A 175 -7.61 -2.27 -12.12
CA GLU A 175 -7.06 -3.59 -11.90
C GLU A 175 -5.60 -3.50 -11.42
N LYS A 176 -5.35 -4.06 -10.23
CA LYS A 176 -4.01 -4.12 -9.65
C LYS A 176 -3.49 -5.56 -9.59
N ILE A 177 -2.18 -5.69 -9.52
CA ILE A 177 -1.46 -6.97 -9.49
C ILE A 177 -0.63 -7.00 -8.20
N VAL A 178 -0.81 -8.05 -7.41
CA VAL A 178 0.04 -8.36 -6.27
C VAL A 178 1.30 -9.04 -6.79
N PHE A 179 2.46 -8.64 -6.28
CA PHE A 179 3.74 -9.25 -6.61
C PHE A 179 4.54 -9.61 -5.36
N VAL A 180 5.42 -10.60 -5.52
CA VAL A 180 6.46 -10.98 -4.55
C VAL A 180 7.78 -11.14 -5.30
N VAL A 181 8.81 -10.42 -4.87
CA VAL A 181 10.15 -10.48 -5.44
C VAL A 181 11.11 -11.11 -4.44
N PHE A 182 11.66 -12.27 -4.76
CA PHE A 182 12.74 -12.87 -3.98
C PHE A 182 14.08 -12.42 -4.54
N PHE A 183 15.02 -12.09 -3.65
CA PHE A 183 16.35 -11.61 -4.00
C PHE A 183 17.35 -11.96 -2.89
N SER A 184 18.64 -11.83 -3.19
CA SER A 184 19.70 -11.91 -2.20
C SER A 184 20.59 -10.66 -2.26
N GLY A 185 21.10 -10.24 -1.10
CA GLY A 185 22.00 -9.10 -0.94
C GLY A 185 21.32 -7.73 -0.82
N GLU A 186 21.96 -6.84 -0.06
CA GLU A 186 21.40 -5.51 0.26
C GLU A 186 21.33 -4.58 -0.97
N GLN A 187 22.29 -4.70 -1.90
CA GLN A 187 22.29 -3.88 -3.11
C GLN A 187 21.06 -4.15 -3.99
N ALA A 188 20.61 -5.41 -4.06
CA ALA A 188 19.40 -5.77 -4.79
C ALA A 188 18.17 -5.16 -4.12
N ARG A 189 18.08 -5.25 -2.79
CA ARG A 189 17.00 -4.62 -1.99
C ARG A 189 16.85 -3.14 -2.29
N THR A 190 17.94 -2.37 -2.22
CA THR A 190 17.89 -0.91 -2.46
C THR A 190 17.43 -0.60 -3.89
N LYS A 191 17.87 -1.37 -4.89
CA LYS A 191 17.43 -1.17 -6.28
C LYS A 191 15.95 -1.50 -6.46
N ILE A 192 15.49 -2.61 -5.90
CA ILE A 192 14.09 -3.04 -5.99
C ILE A 192 13.18 -2.00 -5.36
N LEU A 193 13.49 -1.52 -4.15
CA LEU A 193 12.69 -0.48 -3.46
C LEU A 193 12.62 0.82 -4.26
N LYS A 194 13.74 1.28 -4.84
CA LYS A 194 13.75 2.46 -5.72
C LYS A 194 12.90 2.28 -6.97
N ILE A 195 12.87 1.08 -7.53
CA ILE A 195 12.03 0.77 -8.69
C ILE A 195 10.56 0.73 -8.28
N CYS A 196 10.22 0.16 -7.11
CA CYS A 196 8.85 0.21 -6.58
C CYS A 196 8.36 1.65 -6.43
N GLU A 197 9.17 2.52 -5.81
CA GLU A 197 8.85 3.95 -5.65
C GLU A 197 8.66 4.64 -7.01
N ALA A 198 9.57 4.44 -7.96
CA ALA A 198 9.51 5.07 -9.28
C ALA A 198 8.28 4.65 -10.12
N PHE A 199 7.74 3.45 -9.88
CA PHE A 199 6.57 2.95 -10.59
C PHE A 199 5.25 3.24 -9.87
N GLY A 200 5.31 3.74 -8.62
CA GLY A 200 4.16 3.90 -7.75
C GLY A 200 3.59 2.56 -7.29
N ALA A 201 4.46 1.59 -7.00
CA ALA A 201 4.09 0.32 -6.41
C ALA A 201 4.14 0.44 -4.88
N ASN A 202 3.06 0.04 -4.22
CA ASN A 202 2.96 0.09 -2.76
C ASN A 202 3.48 -1.24 -2.18
N CYS A 203 4.53 -1.16 -1.37
CA CYS A 203 5.15 -2.31 -0.73
C CYS A 203 4.58 -2.50 0.67
N TYR A 204 4.25 -3.74 1.02
CA TYR A 204 3.68 -4.08 2.33
C TYR A 204 4.47 -5.20 3.00
N PRO A 205 4.73 -5.11 4.31
CA PRO A 205 5.42 -6.15 5.05
C PRO A 205 4.50 -7.36 5.26
N VAL A 206 4.93 -8.53 4.78
CA VAL A 206 4.22 -9.79 4.98
C VAL A 206 5.10 -10.70 5.84
N PRO A 207 4.61 -11.20 7.01
CA PRO A 207 5.39 -12.15 7.80
C PRO A 207 5.58 -13.49 7.07
N GLU A 208 6.75 -14.09 7.26
CA GLU A 208 7.03 -15.47 6.80
C GLU A 208 6.27 -16.51 7.63
N ASP A 209 6.05 -16.23 8.91
CA ASP A 209 5.36 -17.13 9.83
C ASP A 209 3.87 -17.23 9.48
N THR A 210 3.44 -18.41 9.01
CA THR A 210 2.03 -18.68 8.66
C THR A 210 1.05 -18.42 9.81
N THR A 211 1.47 -18.60 11.07
CA THR A 211 0.66 -18.30 12.26
C THR A 211 0.47 -16.80 12.46
N LYS A 212 1.54 -16.01 12.38
CA LYS A 212 1.49 -14.54 12.45
C LYS A 212 0.72 -13.96 11.27
N GLN A 213 0.90 -14.52 10.09
CA GLN A 213 0.17 -14.12 8.89
C GLN A 213 -1.35 -14.34 9.03
N ARG A 214 -1.78 -15.49 9.56
CA ARG A 214 -3.20 -15.75 9.87
C ARG A 214 -3.74 -14.79 10.92
N GLN A 215 -2.93 -14.43 11.92
CA GLN A 215 -3.32 -13.44 12.92
C GLN A 215 -3.53 -12.05 12.29
N LEU A 216 -2.55 -11.56 11.53
CA LEU A 216 -2.67 -10.27 10.82
C LEU A 216 -3.85 -10.27 9.84
N THR A 217 -4.08 -11.38 9.14
CA THR A 217 -5.23 -11.46 8.22
C THR A 217 -6.56 -11.34 8.96
N ARG A 218 -6.65 -11.84 10.20
CA ARG A 218 -7.83 -11.68 11.06
C ARG A 218 -7.97 -10.26 11.61
N GLU A 219 -6.86 -9.60 11.92
CA GLU A 219 -6.86 -8.22 12.42
C GLU A 219 -7.25 -7.20 11.33
N VAL A 220 -6.98 -7.52 10.06
CA VAL A 220 -7.27 -6.67 8.89
C VAL A 220 -8.53 -7.15 8.12
N SER A 221 -9.25 -8.17 8.62
CA SER A 221 -10.52 -8.65 8.03
C SER A 221 -11.72 -7.91 8.59
#